data_AF-A0AAD9PD41-F1
#
_entry.id   AF-A0AAD9PD41-F1
#
_cell.length_a   1.000
_cell.length_b   1.000
_cell.length_c   1.000
_cell.angle_alpha   90.00
_cell.angle_beta   90.00
_cell.angle_gamma   90.00
#
_symmetry.space_group_name_H-M   'P 1'
#
loop_
_entity.id
_entity.type
_entity.pdbx_description
1 polymer ?
#
loop_
_entity_poly.entity_id
_entity_poly.type
_entity_poly.pdbx_seq_one_letter_code
_entity_poly.pdbx_strand_id
1 'polypeptide(L)'
;MDASALLRQDLKVPDACCRKLSESRFVCLVHGRWLKQLQRHHVVENVTAEKYFTSDECQLHLAASYKNVPAPWTRVCVKVIQKSNSYIHSTPNSCVCLDDEEPAFSEVLITASQHAWQLTNDTAHRRYHSAVTCGSTHKVAPPYKDLIPCTRTALKRVFNCDIIPLVSKQNELSANRNVPETPICRQSYMNLTGAYAVIESEQAFHVIQPYVQYSLYDTVTFSPTQLQHHRVTSLFILYQILRAIQQCHDLGVSVGDLRLSDILIDSKLWVQVAPVHLGHSWDRVQGRSAALNRWACSLFRYASCGNAEPN
;
A
#
# COMPACT_ATOMS: atom_id res chain seq x y z
N MET A 1 1.12 -17.51 -12.19
CA MET A 1 1.22 -16.81 -13.49
C MET A 1 2.15 -15.62 -13.34
N ASP A 2 2.87 -15.23 -14.39
CA ASP A 2 3.73 -14.04 -14.36
C ASP A 2 2.88 -12.77 -14.31
N ALA A 3 3.26 -11.79 -13.49
CA ALA A 3 2.52 -10.54 -13.33
C ALA A 3 2.48 -9.71 -14.63
N SER A 4 3.48 -9.90 -15.50
CA SER A 4 3.51 -9.28 -16.82
C SER A 4 2.37 -9.75 -17.73
N ALA A 5 2.01 -11.04 -17.66
CA ALA A 5 0.93 -11.63 -18.46
C ALA A 5 -0.45 -11.10 -18.01
N LEU A 6 -0.65 -10.95 -16.69
CA LEU A 6 -1.87 -10.38 -16.13
C LEU A 6 -2.06 -8.93 -16.59
N LEU A 7 -1.00 -8.13 -16.59
CA LEU A 7 -1.04 -6.75 -17.05
C LEU A 7 -1.48 -6.66 -18.53
N ARG A 8 -0.94 -7.51 -19.40
CA ARG A 8 -1.32 -7.58 -20.82
C ARG A 8 -2.78 -7.97 -21.01
N GLN A 9 -3.21 -9.01 -20.30
CA GLN A 9 -4.56 -9.56 -20.44
C GLN A 9 -5.61 -8.56 -19.94
N ASP A 10 -5.38 -7.99 -18.75
CA ASP A 10 -6.38 -7.18 -18.06
C ASP A 10 -6.39 -5.74 -18.55
N LEU A 11 -5.22 -5.11 -18.63
CA LEU A 11 -5.11 -3.70 -19.01
C LEU A 11 -4.97 -3.51 -20.51
N LYS A 12 -4.81 -4.58 -21.30
CA LYS A 12 -4.61 -4.56 -22.77
C LYS A 12 -3.42 -3.70 -23.24
N VAL A 13 -2.46 -3.43 -22.36
CA VAL A 13 -1.29 -2.58 -22.69
C VAL A 13 -0.23 -3.43 -23.39
N PRO A 14 0.27 -3.02 -24.57
CA PRO A 14 1.31 -3.75 -25.26
C PRO A 14 2.63 -3.82 -24.47
N ASP A 15 3.39 -4.89 -24.70
CA ASP A 15 4.65 -5.14 -24.01
C ASP A 15 5.74 -4.15 -24.32
N ALA A 16 5.80 -3.72 -25.58
CA ALA A 16 6.73 -2.70 -26.01
C ALA A 16 6.55 -1.40 -25.20
N CYS A 17 5.31 -1.13 -24.75
CA CYS A 17 4.96 0.03 -23.93
C CYS A 17 5.11 -0.21 -22.42
N CYS A 18 5.67 -1.34 -22.00
CA CYS A 18 5.85 -1.70 -20.60
C CYS A 18 7.32 -2.01 -20.29
N ARG A 19 7.84 -1.44 -19.21
CA ARG A 19 9.15 -1.78 -18.63
C ARG A 19 8.97 -2.36 -17.24
N LYS A 20 9.51 -3.56 -17.00
CA LYS A 20 9.49 -4.21 -15.69
C LYS A 20 10.50 -3.52 -14.76
N LEU A 21 10.05 -3.11 -13.56
CA LEU A 21 10.92 -2.58 -12.50
C LEU A 21 11.21 -3.63 -11.43
N SER A 22 10.18 -4.37 -11.03
CA SER A 22 10.28 -5.48 -10.09
C SER A 22 9.34 -6.61 -10.50
N GLU A 23 9.24 -7.68 -9.71
CA GLU A 23 8.32 -8.79 -9.98
C GLU A 23 6.86 -8.35 -10.10
N SER A 24 6.45 -7.33 -9.34
CA SER A 24 5.07 -6.85 -9.26
C SER A 24 4.88 -5.40 -9.69
N ARG A 25 5.95 -4.68 -10.09
CA ARG A 25 5.87 -3.27 -10.50
C ARG A 25 6.37 -3.08 -11.92
N PHE A 26 5.56 -2.38 -12.70
CA PHE A 26 5.80 -2.07 -14.10
C PHE A 26 5.66 -0.57 -14.34
N VAL A 27 6.38 -0.04 -15.32
CA VAL A 27 6.19 1.31 -15.85
C VAL A 27 5.58 1.16 -17.22
N CYS A 28 4.45 1.82 -17.44
CA CYS A 28 3.71 1.74 -18.68
C CYS A 28 3.61 3.13 -19.31
N LEU A 29 3.73 3.19 -20.63
CA LEU A 29 3.45 4.39 -21.41
C LEU A 29 1.96 4.37 -21.79
N VAL A 30 1.20 5.35 -21.30
CA VAL A 30 -0.25 5.44 -21.51
C VAL A 30 -0.64 6.82 -22.04
N HIS A 31 -1.75 6.86 -22.78
CA HIS A 31 -2.28 8.10 -23.33
C HIS A 31 -3.06 8.88 -22.25
N GLY A 32 -2.95 10.21 -22.18
CA GLY A 32 -3.62 11.01 -21.15
C GLY A 32 -5.15 10.90 -21.14
N ARG A 33 -5.79 10.61 -22.30
CA ARG A 33 -7.24 10.30 -22.37
C ARG A 33 -7.61 9.02 -21.62
N TRP A 34 -6.76 7.98 -21.72
CA TRP A 34 -6.95 6.72 -21.00
C TRP A 34 -6.96 6.96 -19.50
N LEU A 35 -5.99 7.74 -19.01
CA LEU A 35 -5.90 8.08 -17.59
C LEU A 35 -7.12 8.89 -17.10
N LYS A 36 -7.59 9.86 -17.91
CA LYS A 36 -8.79 10.65 -17.59
C LYS A 36 -10.07 9.81 -17.58
N GLN A 37 -10.18 8.82 -18.46
CA GLN A 37 -11.33 7.89 -18.49
C GLN A 37 -11.32 6.97 -17.27
N LEU A 38 -10.14 6.49 -16.90
CA LEU A 38 -9.94 5.66 -15.71
C LEU A 38 -10.34 6.38 -14.42
N GLN A 39 -9.98 7.65 -14.27
CA GLN A 39 -10.40 8.50 -13.15
C GLN A 39 -11.92 8.74 -13.10
N ARG A 40 -12.62 8.58 -14.21
CA ARG A 40 -14.09 8.70 -14.31
C ARG A 40 -14.81 7.34 -14.16
N HIS A 41 -14.10 6.31 -13.69
CA HIS A 41 -14.62 4.95 -13.49
C HIS A 41 -15.19 4.27 -14.74
N HIS A 42 -14.73 4.66 -15.94
CA HIS A 42 -15.14 4.01 -17.17
C HIS A 42 -14.23 2.84 -17.54
N VAL A 43 -14.83 1.78 -18.11
CA VAL A 43 -14.13 0.59 -18.58
C VAL A 43 -13.14 0.96 -19.69
N VAL A 44 -11.94 0.43 -19.53
CA VAL A 44 -10.75 0.73 -20.30
C VAL A 44 -10.83 0.11 -21.70
N GLU A 45 -11.12 0.93 -22.71
CA GLU A 45 -10.74 0.62 -24.09
C GLU A 45 -9.41 1.32 -24.39
N ASN A 46 -8.37 0.52 -24.60
CA ASN A 46 -7.04 1.05 -24.87
C ASN A 46 -6.99 1.73 -26.24
N VAL A 47 -6.53 2.98 -26.24
CA VAL A 47 -5.94 3.58 -27.44
C VAL A 47 -4.58 2.90 -27.61
N THR A 48 -4.49 1.96 -28.56
CA THR A 48 -3.28 1.18 -28.81
C THR A 48 -2.11 2.08 -29.21
N ALA A 49 -1.04 2.04 -28.42
CA ALA A 49 0.20 2.78 -28.65
C ALA A 49 0.97 2.33 -29.89
N GLU A 50 0.69 1.12 -30.38
CA GLU A 50 1.27 0.53 -31.60
C GLU A 50 1.01 1.36 -32.87
N LYS A 51 -0.01 2.22 -32.87
CA LYS A 51 -0.27 3.14 -33.99
C LYS A 51 0.64 4.36 -34.00
N TYR A 52 1.34 4.65 -32.90
CA TYR A 52 2.02 5.93 -32.68
C TYR A 52 3.52 5.81 -32.44
N PHE A 53 4.00 4.66 -31.97
CA PHE A 53 5.41 4.47 -31.66
C PHE A 53 5.91 3.11 -32.13
N THR A 54 7.16 3.10 -32.60
CA THR A 54 7.93 1.87 -32.82
C THR A 54 8.36 1.27 -31.48
N SER A 55 8.68 -0.03 -31.44
CA SER A 55 9.18 -0.69 -30.21
C SER A 55 10.36 0.05 -29.58
N ASP A 56 11.31 0.52 -30.40
CA ASP A 56 12.52 1.22 -29.92
C ASP A 56 12.21 2.59 -29.31
N GLU A 57 11.26 3.32 -29.91
CA GLU A 57 10.79 4.61 -29.39
C GLU A 57 10.07 4.42 -28.05
N CYS A 58 9.28 3.35 -27.90
CA CYS A 58 8.66 3.01 -26.63
C CYS A 58 9.71 2.74 -25.54
N GLN A 59 10.76 1.97 -25.86
CA GLN A 59 11.85 1.71 -24.91
C GLN A 59 12.58 2.99 -24.52
N LEU A 60 12.85 3.87 -25.47
CA LEU A 60 13.46 5.17 -25.23
C LEU A 60 12.60 6.04 -24.31
N HIS A 61 11.28 6.11 -24.54
CA HIS A 61 10.37 6.88 -23.70
C HIS A 61 10.15 6.26 -22.30
N LEU A 62 10.31 4.94 -22.17
CA LEU A 62 10.22 4.23 -20.89
C LEU A 62 11.52 4.30 -20.07
N ALA A 63 12.65 4.63 -20.71
CA ALA A 63 13.94 4.73 -20.04
C ALA A 63 13.89 5.76 -18.91
N ALA A 64 14.44 5.40 -17.74
CA ALA A 64 14.42 6.27 -16.58
C ALA A 64 15.20 7.57 -16.82
N SER A 65 16.26 7.56 -17.63
CA SER A 65 17.07 8.73 -17.96
C SER A 65 16.36 9.74 -18.88
N TYR A 66 15.37 9.28 -19.66
CA TYR A 66 14.68 10.12 -20.63
C TYR A 66 13.52 10.88 -19.98
N LYS A 67 13.56 12.22 -20.01
CA LYS A 67 12.54 13.06 -19.36
C LYS A 67 11.42 13.51 -20.29
N ASN A 68 11.67 13.59 -21.59
CA ASN A 68 10.77 14.19 -22.56
C ASN A 68 9.76 13.17 -23.09
N VAL A 69 8.68 12.93 -22.38
CA VAL A 69 7.57 12.12 -22.91
C VAL A 69 6.68 13.04 -23.76
N PRO A 70 6.42 12.72 -25.05
CA PRO A 70 5.63 13.58 -25.92
C PRO A 70 4.19 13.67 -25.41
N ALA A 71 3.65 14.89 -25.28
CA ALA A 71 2.23 15.07 -25.00
C ALA A 71 1.42 14.52 -26.20
N PRO A 72 0.30 13.79 -25.99
CA PRO A 72 -0.46 13.59 -24.75
C PRO A 72 -0.10 12.34 -23.94
N TRP A 73 1.06 11.72 -24.15
CA TRP A 73 1.49 10.50 -23.48
C TRP A 73 2.09 10.77 -22.11
N THR A 74 1.97 9.80 -21.20
CA THR A 74 2.45 9.92 -19.83
C THR A 74 2.88 8.55 -19.31
N ARG A 75 3.90 8.54 -18.44
CA ARG A 75 4.34 7.33 -17.74
C ARG A 75 3.49 7.12 -16.50
N VAL A 76 3.02 5.90 -16.30
CA VAL A 76 2.35 5.47 -15.08
C VAL A 76 3.06 4.26 -14.51
N CYS A 77 3.06 4.12 -13.19
CA CYS A 77 3.51 2.90 -12.54
C CYS A 77 2.29 2.01 -12.28
N VAL A 78 2.34 0.76 -12.72
CA VAL A 78 1.32 -0.24 -12.44
C VAL A 78 1.89 -1.24 -11.45
N LYS A 79 1.27 -1.35 -10.29
CA LYS A 79 1.57 -2.39 -9.30
C LYS A 79 0.51 -3.47 -9.35
N VAL A 80 0.94 -4.70 -9.61
CA VAL A 80 0.10 -5.89 -9.70
C VAL A 80 0.14 -6.64 -8.37
N ILE A 81 -1.01 -6.80 -7.76
CA ILE A 81 -1.18 -7.54 -6.50
C ILE A 81 -2.00 -8.79 -6.83
N GLN A 82 -1.35 -9.95 -6.87
CA GLN A 82 -2.03 -11.21 -7.17
C GLN A 82 -2.95 -11.61 -6.01
N LYS A 83 -4.16 -12.08 -6.37
CA LYS A 83 -5.09 -12.63 -5.40
C LYS A 83 -4.64 -14.04 -5.02
N SER A 84 -4.57 -14.31 -3.72
CA SER A 84 -4.39 -15.65 -3.18
C SER A 84 -5.55 -15.99 -2.25
N ASN A 85 -5.99 -17.24 -2.26
CA ASN A 85 -6.99 -17.76 -1.34
C ASN A 85 -6.33 -18.10 0.00
N SER A 86 -5.67 -17.12 0.60
CA SER A 86 -5.10 -17.20 1.94
C SER A 86 -6.04 -16.53 2.94
N TYR A 87 -5.93 -16.96 4.19
CA TYR A 87 -6.66 -16.36 5.29
C TYR A 87 -5.68 -15.52 6.10
N ILE A 88 -6.15 -14.40 6.65
CA ILE A 88 -5.34 -13.52 7.48
C ILE A 88 -5.96 -13.32 8.86
N HIS A 89 -5.12 -13.00 9.84
CA HIS A 89 -5.61 -12.43 11.10
C HIS A 89 -6.26 -11.08 10.81
N SER A 90 -7.48 -10.90 11.34
CA SER A 90 -8.25 -9.67 11.20
C SER A 90 -7.40 -8.44 11.49
N THR A 91 -7.29 -7.53 10.51
CA THR A 91 -6.77 -6.18 10.74
C THR A 91 -7.77 -5.40 11.61
N PRO A 92 -7.29 -4.44 12.42
CA PRO A 92 -8.18 -3.53 13.12
C PRO A 92 -9.11 -2.83 12.12
N ASN A 93 -10.41 -2.88 12.42
CA ASN A 93 -11.43 -2.27 11.60
C ASN A 93 -11.45 -0.74 11.74
N SER A 94 -10.86 -0.20 12.81
CA SER A 94 -10.77 1.23 13.09
C SER A 94 -9.57 1.86 12.37
N CYS A 95 -9.87 2.86 11.54
CA CYS A 95 -8.95 3.96 11.31
C CYS A 95 -8.92 4.77 12.60
N VAL A 96 -7.75 5.14 13.12
CA VAL A 96 -7.70 6.15 14.17
C VAL A 96 -7.99 7.46 13.47
N CYS A 97 -9.18 8.02 13.67
CA CYS A 97 -9.46 9.38 13.26
C CYS A 97 -8.52 10.25 14.09
N LEU A 98 -7.49 10.83 13.45
CA LEU A 98 -6.70 11.85 14.10
C LEU A 98 -7.54 13.12 14.16
N ASP A 99 -7.68 13.68 15.35
CA ASP A 99 -7.96 15.10 15.47
C ASP A 99 -6.82 15.85 14.75
N ASP A 100 -7.14 16.93 14.02
CA ASP A 100 -6.18 17.64 13.15
C ASP A 100 -5.01 18.30 13.91
N GLU A 101 -5.02 18.28 15.25
CA GLU A 101 -3.98 18.84 16.10
C GLU A 101 -2.82 17.86 16.30
N GLU A 102 -1.60 18.26 15.93
CA GLU A 102 -0.41 17.47 16.23
C GLU A 102 -0.21 17.41 17.76
N PRO A 103 -0.14 16.22 18.37
CA PRO A 103 0.00 16.09 19.82
C PRO A 103 1.31 16.73 20.28
N ALA A 104 1.27 17.43 21.42
CA ALA A 104 2.47 18.02 21.99
C ALA A 104 3.52 16.93 22.30
N PHE A 105 4.81 17.28 22.21
CA PHE A 105 5.89 16.31 22.44
C PHE A 105 5.77 15.56 23.78
N SER A 106 5.32 16.24 24.83
CA SER A 106 5.06 15.64 26.15
C SER A 106 3.97 14.58 26.11
N GLU A 107 2.91 14.79 25.32
CA GLU A 107 1.80 13.86 25.17
C GLU A 107 2.25 12.59 24.44
N VAL A 108 3.04 12.74 23.38
CA VAL A 108 3.66 11.61 22.67
C VAL A 108 4.52 10.77 23.62
N LEU A 109 5.33 11.40 24.48
CA LEU A 109 6.16 10.70 25.46
C LEU A 109 5.32 9.95 26.49
N ILE A 110 4.28 10.58 27.03
CA ILE A 110 3.37 9.95 27.99
C ILE A 110 2.71 8.72 27.35
N THR A 111 2.12 8.88 26.17
CA THR A 111 1.43 7.81 25.44
C THR A 111 2.39 6.66 25.09
N ALA A 112 3.61 6.97 24.63
CA ALA A 112 4.62 5.95 24.35
C ALA A 112 5.03 5.17 25.63
N SER A 113 5.19 5.87 26.75
CA SER A 113 5.52 5.23 28.04
C SER A 113 4.39 4.33 28.55
N GLN A 114 3.14 4.77 28.40
CA GLN A 114 1.96 3.99 28.75
C GLN A 114 1.85 2.72 27.89
N HIS A 115 2.05 2.84 26.58
CA HIS A 115 2.06 1.68 25.68
C HIS A 115 3.21 0.71 25.97
N ALA A 116 4.41 1.22 26.26
CA ALA A 116 5.56 0.39 26.63
C ALA A 116 5.30 -0.38 27.93
N TRP A 117 4.68 0.28 28.92
CA TRP A 117 4.28 -0.36 30.17
C TRP A 117 3.21 -1.41 29.95
N GLN A 118 2.15 -1.09 29.19
CA GLN A 118 1.08 -2.02 28.84
C GLN A 118 1.62 -3.25 28.13
N LEU A 119 2.49 -3.07 27.13
CA LEU A 119 3.11 -4.19 26.40
C LEU A 119 3.96 -5.07 27.32
N THR A 120 4.75 -4.44 28.20
CA THR A 120 5.61 -5.15 29.17
C THR A 120 4.77 -5.95 30.15
N ASN A 121 3.70 -5.36 30.67
CA ASN A 121 2.77 -6.03 31.57
C ASN A 121 1.99 -7.14 30.87
N ASP A 122 1.49 -6.92 29.66
CA ASP A 122 0.81 -7.95 28.88
C ASP A 122 1.73 -9.14 28.62
N THR A 123 2.99 -8.88 28.26
CA THR A 123 3.96 -9.94 27.99
C THR A 123 4.36 -10.68 29.26
N ALA A 124 4.54 -9.97 30.38
CA ALA A 124 4.78 -10.57 31.69
C ALA A 124 3.58 -11.41 32.13
N HIS A 125 2.38 -10.83 32.16
CA HIS A 125 1.13 -11.49 32.51
C HIS A 125 0.92 -12.76 31.69
N ARG A 126 1.11 -12.69 30.36
CA ARG A 126 1.02 -13.88 29.50
C ARG A 126 2.06 -14.94 29.86
N ARG A 127 3.31 -14.58 30.14
CA ARG A 127 4.37 -15.54 30.54
C ARG A 127 4.03 -16.22 31.86
N TYR A 128 3.66 -15.44 32.88
CA TYR A 128 3.33 -15.96 34.21
C TYR A 128 2.03 -16.78 34.21
N HIS A 129 0.96 -16.30 33.57
CA HIS A 129 -0.29 -17.06 33.49
C HIS A 129 -0.21 -18.25 32.53
N SER A 130 0.61 -18.22 31.48
CA SER A 130 0.81 -19.41 30.62
C SER A 130 1.53 -20.56 31.32
N ALA A 131 2.36 -20.25 32.32
CA ALA A 131 3.03 -21.26 33.14
C ALA A 131 2.12 -21.86 34.22
N VAL A 132 1.14 -21.10 34.70
CA VAL A 132 0.20 -21.53 35.76
C VAL A 132 -1.04 -22.23 35.18
N THR A 133 -1.43 -21.93 33.95
CA THR A 133 -2.66 -22.47 33.33
C THR A 133 -2.33 -23.61 32.36
N CYS A 134 -1.81 -24.74 32.87
CA CYS A 134 -1.79 -26.03 32.16
C CYS A 134 -3.18 -26.70 32.25
N GLY A 135 -4.22 -25.96 31.89
CA GLY A 135 -5.58 -26.45 31.70
C GLY A 135 -6.07 -25.93 30.37
N SER A 136 -6.54 -26.84 29.52
CA SER A 136 -6.98 -26.63 28.14
C SER A 136 -8.10 -25.58 28.02
N THR A 137 -7.75 -24.31 28.10
CA THR A 137 -8.59 -23.24 27.58
C THR A 137 -8.35 -23.21 26.09
N HIS A 138 -9.31 -23.73 25.32
CA HIS A 138 -9.38 -23.53 23.88
C HIS A 138 -9.36 -22.02 23.63
N LYS A 139 -8.17 -21.46 23.39
CA LYS A 139 -8.02 -20.09 22.93
C LYS A 139 -8.69 -20.06 21.57
N VAL A 140 -9.90 -19.51 21.51
CA VAL A 140 -10.59 -19.24 20.25
C VAL A 140 -9.61 -18.44 19.41
N ALA A 141 -9.08 -19.08 18.36
CA ALA A 141 -8.19 -18.41 17.43
C ALA A 141 -8.93 -17.17 16.91
N PRO A 142 -8.25 -16.00 16.79
CA PRO A 142 -8.89 -14.82 16.22
C PRO A 142 -9.56 -15.20 14.90
N PRO A 143 -10.78 -14.71 14.62
CA PRO A 143 -11.48 -15.10 13.40
C PRO A 143 -10.59 -14.77 12.20
N TYR A 144 -10.22 -15.84 11.48
CA TYR A 144 -9.54 -15.72 10.21
C TYR A 144 -10.50 -15.08 9.22
N LYS A 145 -10.04 -14.04 8.54
CA LYS A 145 -10.78 -13.40 7.45
C LYS A 145 -10.12 -13.73 6.13
N ASP A 146 -10.91 -13.79 5.07
CA ASP A 146 -10.39 -13.95 3.72
C ASP A 146 -9.47 -12.78 3.36
N LEU A 147 -8.33 -13.05 2.73
CA LEU A 147 -7.36 -12.03 2.34
C LEU A 147 -7.99 -11.02 1.37
N ILE A 148 -8.73 -11.49 0.37
CA ILE A 148 -9.26 -10.67 -0.73
C ILE A 148 -10.12 -9.48 -0.25
N PRO A 149 -11.18 -9.67 0.58
CA PRO A 149 -11.97 -8.56 1.09
C PRO A 149 -11.17 -7.64 2.04
N CYS A 150 -10.20 -8.18 2.77
CA CYS A 150 -9.32 -7.38 3.61
C CYS A 150 -8.39 -6.49 2.76
N THR A 151 -7.78 -7.05 1.71
CA THR A 151 -6.97 -6.31 0.74
C THR A 151 -7.79 -5.24 0.03
N ARG A 152 -9.04 -5.55 -0.35
CA ARG A 152 -9.97 -4.57 -0.94
C ARG A 152 -10.20 -3.39 0.01
N THR A 153 -10.45 -3.67 1.29
CA THR A 153 -10.67 -2.65 2.32
C THR A 153 -9.40 -1.82 2.56
N ALA A 154 -8.24 -2.46 2.65
CA ALA A 154 -6.96 -1.78 2.83
C ALA A 154 -6.61 -0.89 1.63
N LEU A 155 -6.84 -1.36 0.40
CA LEU A 155 -6.64 -0.58 -0.82
C LEU A 155 -7.51 0.69 -0.83
N LYS A 156 -8.79 0.56 -0.45
CA LYS A 156 -9.70 1.71 -0.33
C LYS A 156 -9.23 2.71 0.73
N ARG A 157 -8.76 2.23 1.89
CA ARG A 157 -8.24 3.10 2.97
C ARG A 157 -6.99 3.87 2.54
N VAL A 158 -6.04 3.17 1.92
CA VAL A 158 -4.72 3.72 1.55
C VAL A 158 -4.82 4.70 0.39
N PHE A 159 -5.55 4.33 -0.66
CA PHE A 159 -5.58 5.11 -1.90
C PHE A 159 -6.79 6.04 -1.99
N ASN A 160 -7.77 5.90 -1.09
CA ASN A 160 -9.02 6.66 -1.07
C ASN A 160 -9.70 6.71 -2.45
N CYS A 161 -9.60 5.62 -3.20
CA CYS A 161 -10.14 5.49 -4.55
C CYS A 161 -11.05 4.27 -4.65
N ASP A 162 -12.11 4.40 -5.45
CA ASP A 162 -12.99 3.28 -5.73
C ASP A 162 -12.30 2.23 -6.61
N ILE A 163 -12.66 0.97 -6.35
CA ILE A 163 -12.11 -0.18 -7.04
C ILE A 163 -13.01 -0.49 -8.22
N ILE A 164 -12.46 -0.41 -9.43
CA ILE A 164 -13.16 -0.61 -10.69
C ILE A 164 -13.11 -2.10 -11.04
N PRO A 165 -14.23 -2.83 -11.04
CA PRO A 165 -14.24 -4.24 -11.42
C PRO A 165 -14.10 -4.37 -12.95
N LEU A 166 -13.16 -5.20 -13.41
CA LEU A 166 -12.95 -5.51 -14.83
C LEU A 166 -13.87 -6.65 -15.32
N VAL A 167 -15.09 -6.74 -14.78
CA VAL A 167 -16.00 -7.84 -15.12
C VAL A 167 -16.36 -7.79 -16.60
N SER A 168 -16.05 -8.87 -17.31
CA SER A 168 -16.54 -9.16 -18.66
C SER A 168 -18.06 -9.03 -18.65
N LYS A 169 -18.60 -8.15 -19.49
CA LYS A 169 -20.04 -7.95 -19.69
C LYS A 169 -20.76 -9.31 -19.79
N GLN A 170 -21.42 -9.75 -18.72
CA GLN A 170 -22.55 -10.69 -18.67
C GLN A 170 -22.94 -10.97 -17.21
N ASN A 171 -23.52 -9.96 -16.56
CA ASN A 171 -24.68 -10.08 -15.67
C ASN A 171 -24.80 -8.80 -14.85
N GLU A 172 -25.52 -7.84 -15.41
CA GLU A 172 -26.18 -6.81 -14.64
C GLU A 172 -27.27 -7.44 -13.78
N LEU A 173 -26.91 -7.93 -12.59
CA LEU A 173 -27.89 -8.20 -11.54
C LEU A 173 -27.31 -7.75 -10.19
N SER A 174 -27.87 -6.65 -9.70
CA SER A 174 -27.84 -6.16 -8.31
C SER A 174 -26.51 -5.64 -7.74
N ALA A 175 -26.06 -4.46 -8.19
CA ALA A 175 -25.30 -3.57 -7.31
C ALA A 175 -26.29 -2.62 -6.61
N ASN A 176 -26.95 -3.13 -5.57
CA ASN A 176 -27.73 -2.31 -4.65
C ASN A 176 -26.71 -1.39 -3.93
N ARG A 177 -26.57 -0.15 -4.42
CA ARG A 177 -25.74 0.90 -3.82
C ARG A 177 -26.38 1.34 -2.51
N ASN A 178 -26.18 0.58 -1.45
CA ASN A 178 -26.45 0.98 -0.07
C ASN A 178 -25.38 0.32 0.81
N VAL A 179 -24.13 0.78 0.69
CA VAL A 179 -23.15 0.61 1.77
C VAL A 179 -23.16 1.93 2.53
N PRO A 180 -23.41 1.93 3.86
CA PRO A 180 -23.34 3.15 4.63
C PRO A 180 -21.92 3.71 4.47
N GLU A 181 -21.82 4.91 3.90
CA GLU A 181 -20.59 5.68 3.81
C GLU A 181 -20.14 5.96 5.24
N THR A 182 -19.28 5.09 5.78
CA THR A 182 -18.44 5.54 6.89
C THR A 182 -17.63 6.72 6.35
N PRO A 183 -17.57 7.86 7.05
CA PRO A 183 -16.80 9.00 6.59
C PRO A 183 -15.32 8.60 6.57
N ILE A 184 -14.86 8.10 5.43
CA ILE A 184 -13.44 7.92 5.18
C ILE A 184 -12.90 9.34 5.10
N CYS A 185 -12.18 9.74 6.15
CA CYS A 185 -11.51 11.04 6.20
C CYS A 185 -10.70 11.21 4.91
N ARG A 186 -11.07 12.19 4.06
CA ARG A 186 -10.41 12.46 2.77
C ARG A 186 -9.06 13.16 2.97
N GLN A 187 -8.26 12.71 3.92
CA GLN A 187 -6.93 13.25 4.13
C GLN A 187 -6.00 12.75 3.02
N SER A 188 -5.43 13.70 2.27
CA SER A 188 -4.37 13.43 1.31
C SER A 188 -3.07 13.22 2.08
N TYR A 189 -2.59 11.99 2.15
CA TYR A 189 -1.33 11.67 2.82
C TYR A 189 -0.15 12.06 1.93
N MET A 190 0.53 13.17 2.26
CA MET A 190 1.60 13.72 1.42
C MET A 190 2.80 12.77 1.22
N ASN A 191 3.07 11.88 2.17
CA ASN A 191 4.21 10.96 2.14
C ASN A 191 3.84 9.52 1.70
N LEU A 192 2.58 9.26 1.36
CA LEU A 192 2.15 8.01 0.72
C LEU A 192 1.97 8.22 -0.77
N THR A 193 2.43 7.26 -1.57
CA THR A 193 2.19 7.31 -3.02
C THR A 193 0.70 7.16 -3.29
N GLY A 194 0.05 8.20 -3.81
CA GLY A 194 -1.35 8.12 -4.26
C GLY A 194 -1.54 7.14 -5.43
N ALA A 195 -2.80 6.86 -5.76
CA ALA A 195 -3.16 6.12 -6.97
C ALA A 195 -4.19 6.89 -7.78
N TYR A 196 -4.13 6.76 -9.10
CA TYR A 196 -5.13 7.30 -10.01
C TYR A 196 -6.42 6.47 -9.99
N ALA A 197 -6.29 5.14 -9.97
CA ALA A 197 -7.37 4.21 -9.65
C ALA A 197 -6.81 2.83 -9.32
N VAL A 198 -7.69 1.96 -8.81
CA VAL A 198 -7.42 0.53 -8.61
C VAL A 198 -8.41 -0.26 -9.47
N ILE A 199 -7.88 -1.14 -10.32
CA ILE A 199 -8.69 -2.06 -11.12
C ILE A 199 -8.64 -3.44 -10.48
N GLU A 200 -9.79 -4.08 -10.36
CA GLU A 200 -9.92 -5.45 -9.89
C GLU A 200 -10.23 -6.39 -11.05
N SER A 201 -9.29 -7.27 -11.39
CA SER A 201 -9.50 -8.43 -12.26
C SER A 201 -9.84 -9.68 -11.44
N GLU A 202 -10.20 -10.78 -12.09
CA GLU A 202 -10.46 -12.07 -11.42
C GLU A 202 -9.24 -12.57 -10.64
N GLN A 203 -8.03 -12.34 -11.17
CA GLN A 203 -6.79 -12.92 -10.64
C GLN A 203 -5.91 -11.93 -9.86
N ALA A 204 -6.10 -10.62 -10.03
CA ALA A 204 -5.25 -9.61 -9.42
C ALA A 204 -5.94 -8.26 -9.21
N PHE A 205 -5.34 -7.43 -8.36
CA PHE A 205 -5.59 -5.99 -8.28
C PHE A 205 -4.47 -5.24 -9.00
N HIS A 206 -4.82 -4.29 -9.85
CA HIS A 206 -3.90 -3.41 -10.56
C HIS A 206 -4.02 -2.01 -9.97
N VAL A 207 -2.98 -1.56 -9.27
CA VAL A 207 -2.91 -0.21 -8.70
C VAL A 207 -2.14 0.68 -9.66
N ILE A 208 -2.79 1.73 -10.17
CA ILE A 208 -2.20 2.63 -11.15
C ILE A 208 -1.76 3.90 -10.44
N GLN A 209 -0.47 4.19 -10.46
CA GLN A 209 0.17 5.23 -9.66
C GLN A 209 0.93 6.23 -10.55
N PRO A 210 1.13 7.46 -10.07
CA PRO A 210 2.05 8.39 -10.72
C PRO A 210 3.45 7.77 -10.82
N TYR A 211 4.11 7.99 -11.95
CA TYR A 211 5.49 7.57 -12.14
C TYR A 211 6.43 8.55 -11.43
N VAL A 212 7.15 8.05 -10.43
CA VAL A 212 8.30 8.75 -9.83
C VAL A 212 9.57 8.16 -10.40
N GLN A 213 10.48 9.04 -10.82
CA GLN A 213 11.64 8.66 -11.63
C GLN A 213 12.67 7.85 -10.86
N TYR A 214 12.90 8.20 -9.60
CA TYR A 214 13.98 7.66 -8.78
C TYR A 214 13.47 7.10 -7.46
N SER A 215 14.13 6.05 -7.00
CA SER A 215 14.01 5.55 -5.63
C SER A 215 15.12 6.10 -4.73
N LEU A 216 14.96 5.96 -3.43
CA LEU A 216 16.02 6.25 -2.47
C LEU A 216 17.23 5.34 -2.71
N TYR A 217 17.01 4.10 -3.14
CA TYR A 217 18.08 3.19 -3.56
C TYR A 217 18.92 3.79 -4.70
N ASP A 218 18.27 4.34 -5.73
CA ASP A 218 18.97 4.96 -6.86
C ASP A 218 19.76 6.20 -6.42
N THR A 219 19.19 6.98 -5.50
CA THR A 219 19.83 8.19 -4.97
C THR A 219 21.10 7.84 -4.20
N VAL A 220 21.03 6.85 -3.30
CA VAL A 220 22.20 6.40 -2.52
C VAL A 220 23.26 5.76 -3.42
N THR A 221 22.85 5.03 -4.45
CA THR A 221 23.77 4.26 -5.32
C THR A 221 24.45 5.15 -6.36
N PHE A 222 23.69 6.02 -7.03
CA PHE A 222 24.16 6.77 -8.20
C PHE A 222 24.36 8.27 -7.93
N SER A 223 23.84 8.80 -6.83
CA SER A 223 23.94 10.23 -6.50
C SER A 223 24.11 10.49 -4.99
N PRO A 224 25.07 9.84 -4.31
CA PRO A 224 25.21 9.92 -2.86
C PRO A 224 25.51 11.34 -2.36
N THR A 225 26.11 12.18 -3.19
CA THR A 225 26.42 13.58 -2.87
C THR A 225 25.17 14.37 -2.49
N GLN A 226 24.01 14.08 -3.11
CA GLN A 226 22.73 14.74 -2.78
C GLN A 226 22.32 14.54 -1.32
N LEU A 227 22.77 13.45 -0.68
CA LEU A 227 22.46 13.13 0.71
C LEU A 227 23.60 13.51 1.66
N GLN A 228 24.84 13.53 1.19
CA GLN A 228 26.03 13.73 2.02
C GLN A 228 26.32 15.19 2.37
N HIS A 229 25.92 16.14 1.51
CA HIS A 229 26.29 17.55 1.71
C HIS A 229 25.67 18.19 2.96
N HIS A 230 24.50 17.74 3.40
CA HIS A 230 23.82 18.30 4.57
C HIS A 230 23.15 17.21 5.42
N ARG A 231 23.55 17.10 6.70
CA ARG A 231 22.89 16.21 7.69
C ARG A 231 21.39 16.48 7.82
N VAL A 232 21.00 17.74 7.65
CA VAL A 232 19.59 18.18 7.68
C VAL A 232 18.77 17.46 6.60
N THR A 233 19.34 17.24 5.41
CA THR A 233 18.66 16.54 4.30
C THR A 233 18.36 15.10 4.66
N SER A 234 19.32 14.37 5.24
CA SER A 234 19.12 12.98 5.66
C SER A 234 18.06 12.89 6.77
N LEU A 235 18.10 13.79 7.73
CA LEU A 235 17.09 13.87 8.81
C LEU A 235 15.70 14.21 8.26
N PHE A 236 15.62 15.10 7.27
CA PHE A 236 14.35 15.46 6.63
C PHE A 236 13.74 14.28 5.85
N ILE A 237 14.56 13.51 5.13
CA ILE A 237 14.11 12.28 4.46
C ILE A 237 13.65 11.24 5.49
N LEU A 238 14.41 11.06 6.57
CA LEU A 238 14.04 10.14 7.65
C LEU A 238 12.72 10.55 8.31
N TYR A 239 12.52 11.83 8.59
CA TYR A 239 11.28 12.38 9.10
C TYR A 239 10.09 12.04 8.19
N GLN A 240 10.22 12.26 6.88
CA GLN A 240 9.16 11.95 5.92
C GLN A 240 8.85 10.44 5.87
N ILE A 241 9.86 9.57 5.98
CA ILE A 241 9.65 8.11 6.05
C ILE A 241 8.88 7.74 7.32
N LEU A 242 9.26 8.30 8.48
CA LEU A 242 8.55 8.06 9.74
C LEU A 242 7.10 8.56 9.67
N ARG A 243 6.86 9.71 9.04
CA ARG A 243 5.51 10.24 8.81
C ARG A 243 4.68 9.31 7.92
N ALA A 244 5.25 8.76 6.85
CA ALA A 244 4.58 7.77 6.00
C ALA A 244 4.23 6.48 6.77
N ILE A 245 5.12 6.02 7.64
CA ILE A 245 4.87 4.83 8.48
C ILE A 245 3.73 5.11 9.46
N GLN A 246 3.75 6.26 10.12
CA GLN A 246 2.68 6.71 11.00
C GLN A 246 1.34 6.74 10.25
N GLN A 247 1.28 7.38 9.08
CA GLN A 247 0.07 7.44 8.25
C GLN A 247 -0.46 6.06 7.86
N CYS A 248 0.41 5.09 7.55
CA CYS A 248 0.00 3.71 7.31
C CYS A 248 -0.64 3.09 8.57
N HIS A 249 -0.02 3.32 9.74
CA HIS A 249 -0.53 2.80 11.00
C HIS A 249 -1.88 3.40 11.37
N ASP A 250 -2.07 4.71 11.13
CA ASP A 250 -3.34 5.41 11.38
C ASP A 250 -4.48 4.81 10.52
N LEU A 251 -4.16 4.40 9.29
CA LEU A 251 -5.06 3.68 8.38
C LEU A 251 -5.30 2.20 8.75
N GLY A 252 -4.65 1.70 9.79
CA GLY A 252 -4.71 0.29 10.19
C GLY A 252 -3.97 -0.65 9.24
N VAL A 253 -3.00 -0.14 8.46
CA VAL A 253 -2.21 -0.89 7.49
C VAL A 253 -0.76 -0.97 7.92
N SER A 254 -0.18 -2.16 7.91
CA SER A 254 1.26 -2.33 8.14
C SER A 254 2.04 -2.06 6.85
N VAL A 255 3.11 -1.27 6.95
CA VAL A 255 4.05 -1.03 5.85
C VAL A 255 4.78 -2.32 5.44
N GLY A 256 5.02 -3.20 6.42
CA GLY A 256 5.77 -4.45 6.26
C GLY A 256 7.26 -4.23 6.04
N ASP A 257 7.89 -5.06 5.21
CA ASP A 257 9.31 -4.96 4.84
C ASP A 257 9.53 -3.78 3.88
N LEU A 258 9.98 -2.65 4.44
CA LEU A 258 10.27 -1.43 3.71
C LEU A 258 11.70 -1.44 3.19
N ARG A 259 11.87 -1.51 1.86
CA ARG A 259 13.19 -1.47 1.21
C ARG A 259 13.46 -0.10 0.60
N LEU A 260 14.73 0.23 0.37
CA LEU A 260 15.14 1.49 -0.26
C LEU A 260 14.57 1.68 -1.67
N SER A 261 14.25 0.60 -2.39
CA SER A 261 13.60 0.61 -3.71
C SER A 261 12.10 0.93 -3.67
N ASP A 262 11.48 0.79 -2.50
CA ASP A 262 10.05 1.05 -2.27
C ASP A 262 9.80 2.50 -1.80
N ILE A 263 10.88 3.21 -1.45
CA ILE A 263 10.88 4.63 -1.10
C ILE A 263 11.18 5.43 -2.36
N LEU A 264 10.20 6.20 -2.84
CA LEU A 264 10.31 7.02 -4.04
C LEU A 264 10.69 8.45 -3.67
N ILE A 265 11.57 9.06 -4.47
CA ILE A 265 12.09 10.40 -4.21
C ILE A 265 11.98 11.23 -5.49
N ASP A 266 11.38 12.41 -5.35
CA ASP A 266 11.35 13.41 -6.41
C ASP A 266 12.61 14.29 -6.39
N SER A 267 12.85 15.00 -7.49
CA SER A 267 13.86 16.04 -7.66
C SER A 267 13.94 17.09 -6.55
N LYS A 268 12.82 17.32 -5.84
CA LYS A 268 12.71 18.22 -4.68
C LYS A 268 12.94 17.54 -3.32
N LEU A 269 13.42 16.30 -3.30
CA LEU A 269 13.64 15.48 -2.10
C LEU A 269 12.36 15.18 -1.29
N TRP A 270 11.21 15.26 -1.95
CA TRP A 270 9.94 14.79 -1.40
C TRP A 270 9.89 13.27 -1.47
N VAL A 271 9.60 12.66 -0.33
CA VAL A 271 9.55 11.21 -0.16
C VAL A 271 8.12 10.74 -0.26
N GLN A 272 7.91 9.74 -1.10
CA GLN A 272 6.66 8.98 -1.20
C GLN A 272 6.95 7.50 -0.98
N VAL A 273 6.30 6.92 0.02
CA VAL A 273 6.39 5.48 0.29
C VAL A 273 5.28 4.77 -0.45
N ALA A 274 5.65 3.80 -1.29
CA ALA A 274 4.68 2.93 -1.93
C ALA A 274 4.35 1.77 -0.97
N PRO A 275 3.12 1.67 -0.42
CA PRO A 275 2.80 0.63 0.56
C PRO A 275 2.98 -0.75 -0.06
N VAL A 276 3.94 -1.52 0.48
CA VAL A 276 4.53 -2.69 -0.19
C VAL A 276 3.64 -3.93 -0.07
N HIS A 277 2.96 -4.12 1.06
CA HIS A 277 2.51 -5.45 1.52
C HIS A 277 1.04 -5.81 1.33
N LEU A 278 0.32 -5.19 0.41
CA LEU A 278 -1.10 -5.47 0.16
C LEU A 278 -1.39 -6.87 -0.47
N GLY A 279 -0.41 -7.79 -0.56
CA GLY A 279 -0.66 -9.15 -1.11
C GLY A 279 0.30 -10.29 -0.77
N HIS A 280 1.55 -10.07 -0.34
CA HIS A 280 2.56 -11.16 -0.26
C HIS A 280 3.08 -11.55 1.13
N SER A 281 2.81 -10.81 2.22
CA SER A 281 3.34 -11.19 3.55
C SER A 281 2.31 -11.38 4.65
N TRP A 282 1.01 -11.36 4.35
CA TRP A 282 0.06 -11.89 5.31
C TRP A 282 0.28 -13.40 5.53
N ASP A 283 0.78 -14.11 4.51
CA ASP A 283 1.15 -15.54 4.56
C ASP A 283 2.37 -15.86 5.43
N ARG A 284 3.20 -14.87 5.81
CA ARG A 284 4.43 -15.12 6.56
C ARG A 284 4.23 -15.27 8.08
N VAL A 285 2.99 -15.51 8.52
CA VAL A 285 2.66 -15.87 9.91
C VAL A 285 2.99 -17.34 10.21
N GLN A 286 3.15 -18.21 9.20
CA GLN A 286 3.31 -19.66 9.45
C GLN A 286 4.74 -20.20 9.63
N GLY A 287 5.82 -19.40 9.61
CA GLY A 287 7.15 -20.05 9.63
C GLY A 287 8.41 -19.29 10.01
N ARG A 288 8.39 -18.01 10.39
CA ARG A 288 9.62 -17.34 10.89
C ARG A 288 9.40 -16.67 12.23
N SER A 289 10.20 -17.13 13.21
CA SER A 289 10.35 -16.69 14.60
C SER A 289 9.26 -15.75 15.13
N ALA A 290 8.43 -16.29 16.01
CA ALA A 290 7.39 -15.59 16.77
C ALA A 290 7.85 -14.31 17.50
N ALA A 291 9.14 -13.97 17.50
CA ALA A 291 9.69 -12.76 18.13
C ALA A 291 9.40 -11.45 17.36
N LEU A 292 9.48 -11.43 16.03
CA LEU A 292 9.26 -10.21 15.22
C LEU A 292 7.76 -9.97 14.94
N ASN A 293 6.99 -11.05 14.73
CA ASN A 293 5.53 -10.99 14.59
C ASN A 293 4.82 -10.54 15.88
N ARG A 294 5.51 -10.59 17.03
CA ARG A 294 5.01 -10.11 18.33
C ARG A 294 4.85 -8.59 18.39
N TRP A 295 5.67 -7.84 17.65
CA TRP A 295 5.64 -6.37 17.68
C TRP A 295 4.51 -5.81 16.80
N ALA A 296 4.39 -6.28 15.55
CA ALA A 296 3.36 -5.83 14.61
C ALA A 296 1.94 -6.16 15.09
N CYS A 297 1.69 -7.39 15.58
CA CYS A 297 0.37 -7.75 16.12
C CYS A 297 0.02 -7.06 17.45
N SER A 298 0.99 -6.52 18.18
CA SER A 298 0.75 -5.82 19.46
C SER A 298 0.38 -4.36 19.28
N LEU A 299 0.99 -3.66 18.31
CA LEU A 299 0.67 -2.27 17.98
C LEU A 299 -0.72 -2.13 17.34
N PHE A 300 -1.14 -3.11 16.53
CA PHE A 300 -2.42 -3.05 15.81
C PHE A 300 -3.62 -3.66 16.55
N ARG A 301 -3.44 -4.32 17.71
CA ARG A 301 -4.57 -4.99 18.41
C ARG A 301 -5.44 -4.08 19.27
N TYR A 302 -5.00 -2.86 19.59
CA TYR A 302 -5.62 -2.08 20.65
C TYR A 302 -6.45 -0.87 20.21
N ALA A 303 -6.60 -0.63 18.90
CA ALA A 303 -7.54 0.39 18.40
C ALA A 303 -9.02 -0.02 18.49
N SER A 304 -9.37 -1.14 19.15
CA SER A 304 -10.74 -1.65 19.26
C SER A 304 -11.11 -2.18 20.65
N CYS A 305 -10.73 -1.45 21.70
CA CYS A 305 -11.39 -1.57 23.00
C CYS A 305 -12.17 -0.29 23.30
N GLY A 306 -13.28 -0.10 22.58
CA GLY A 306 -14.34 0.81 23.00
C GLY A 306 -15.25 0.07 23.99
N ASN A 307 -15.26 0.55 25.23
CA ASN A 307 -16.22 0.35 26.31
C ASN A 307 -17.24 -0.79 26.13
N ALA A 308 -16.93 -1.95 26.69
CA ALA A 308 -17.96 -2.84 27.23
C ALA A 308 -17.91 -2.68 28.76
N GLU A 309 -18.74 -1.79 29.29
CA GLU A 309 -19.06 -1.79 30.73
C GLU A 309 -19.87 -3.06 31.04
N PRO A 310 -19.49 -3.84 32.06
CA PRO A 310 -20.30 -4.95 32.51
C PRO A 310 -21.46 -4.41 33.38
N ASN A 311 -22.70 -4.71 32.95
CA ASN A 311 -23.85 -4.80 33.85
C ASN A 311 -23.83 -6.17 34.56
#